data_AF-A0A8H4TJH4-F1
#
_entry.id   AF-A0A8H4TJH4-F1
#
_cell.length_a   1.000
_cell.length_b   1.000
_cell.length_c   1.000
_cell.angle_alpha   90.00
_cell.angle_beta   90.00
_cell.angle_gamma   90.00
#
_symmetry.space_group_name_H-M   'P 1'
#
loop_
_entity.id
_entity.type
_entity.pdbx_description
1 polymer ?
#
loop_
_entity_poly.entity_id
_entity_poly.type
_entity_poly.pdbx_seq_one_letter_code
_entity_poly.pdbx_strand_id
1 'polypeptide(L)'
;MNMTAEEMVAKAGESRSGVAIGVSVTLMALSAVMVGLRLWCRRERKMLGLDDVTAVVALACILGFGSSIIAMTHYGLGRHIYTLSPQEIILYFRCFWLSIVFYTYALFTIKLTFLIHYYRLMSVSNMRWLYLGALGFIILWGIYQVIGVFFFCIPLQSFWDPRVKGHCVLSQPIMWLISGILNIVTDFAIIVMPLPIVWKLQLPRSQKIYLTSIFGLGSLTVAIAILRVQWLDPVADMTWWNVSAASWSMAEVVSGITCVCLPTFKPLLVGMKNWFPRFDHGDSTICLQDQGSEGLTGSTLAAFEGHGGVGTGPKVPTSISMYGTQTSISAFKGERKPDRKLEQTGATLVDLYSAISGSTSFSLCIHRTSQLYIDTRIMTIRIIEASEEHISAIARIATSAFHPNTDALSRRLFPPPLQPKDRPDGEAAYDWRFARKASSLASSDSYLVVAIDDEKGQGDQVVGFSLWDAPPTTGSVSGPSQEIQCTALDKLAYNEMKKTVNQDAVETFGEQGIAGVWHLDYIGVSPGNQRRGIGKMLLQWGLDHAAAEGKDCYLVATEAGRPLYVAAGFKDTRVVSILGIPHYSMILRAGSS
;
A
#
# COMPACT_ATOMS: atom_id res chain seq x y z
N MET A 1 -40.79 -7.85 39.78
CA MET A 1 -39.74 -7.67 40.80
C MET A 1 -40.22 -6.57 41.73
N ASN A 2 -40.50 -6.85 42.99
CA ASN A 2 -41.05 -5.85 43.92
C ASN A 2 -39.92 -4.94 44.41
N MET A 3 -39.67 -3.85 43.70
CA MET A 3 -38.88 -2.74 44.25
C MET A 3 -39.73 -1.99 45.27
N THR A 4 -39.12 -1.65 46.40
CA THR A 4 -39.74 -0.80 47.43
C THR A 4 -39.84 0.65 46.95
N ALA A 5 -40.77 1.42 47.53
CA ALA A 5 -40.94 2.83 47.18
C ALA A 5 -39.67 3.65 47.48
N GLU A 6 -38.93 3.29 48.52
CA GLU A 6 -37.66 3.92 48.90
C GLU A 6 -36.56 3.68 47.86
N GLU A 7 -36.44 2.45 47.33
CA GLU A 7 -35.53 2.14 46.22
C GLU A 7 -35.91 2.86 44.92
N MET A 8 -37.20 3.08 44.65
CA MET A 8 -37.65 3.88 43.51
C MET A 8 -37.27 5.36 43.65
N VAL A 9 -37.40 5.94 44.85
CA VAL A 9 -36.99 7.33 45.13
C VAL A 9 -35.47 7.49 45.06
N ALA A 10 -34.70 6.53 45.61
CA ALA A 10 -33.24 6.56 45.54
C ALA A 10 -32.72 6.52 44.09
N LYS A 11 -33.31 5.66 43.24
CA LYS A 11 -32.93 5.55 41.82
C LYS A 11 -33.44 6.70 40.96
N ALA A 12 -34.53 7.37 41.35
CA ALA A 12 -35.10 8.47 40.56
C ALA A 12 -34.16 9.69 40.37
N GLY A 13 -33.13 9.83 41.23
CA GLY A 13 -32.09 10.85 41.10
C GLY A 13 -30.95 10.51 40.12
N GLU A 14 -30.82 9.25 39.68
CA GLU A 14 -29.75 8.86 38.77
C GLU A 14 -30.04 9.29 37.32
N SER A 15 -29.03 9.79 36.61
CA SER A 15 -29.18 10.14 35.19
C SER A 15 -27.95 9.77 34.36
N ARG A 16 -28.19 9.02 33.28
CA ARG A 16 -27.18 8.67 32.26
C ARG A 16 -27.25 9.55 31.00
N SER A 17 -28.09 10.58 31.01
CA SER A 17 -28.30 11.54 29.91
C SER A 17 -27.00 12.19 29.42
N GLY A 18 -26.14 12.64 30.34
CA GLY A 18 -24.85 13.27 30.01
C GLY A 18 -23.90 12.36 29.21
N VAL A 19 -23.95 11.05 29.44
CA VAL A 19 -23.17 10.06 28.65
C VAL A 19 -23.71 9.99 27.22
N ALA A 20 -25.03 9.94 27.04
CA ALA A 20 -25.65 9.92 25.71
C ALA A 20 -25.31 11.18 24.90
N ILE A 21 -25.35 12.37 25.52
CA ILE A 21 -24.98 13.64 24.88
C ILE A 21 -23.49 13.64 24.52
N GLY A 22 -22.61 13.35 25.48
CA GLY A 22 -21.16 13.38 25.27
C GLY A 22 -20.70 12.42 24.15
N VAL A 23 -21.22 11.18 24.15
CA VAL A 23 -20.93 10.20 23.10
C VAL A 23 -21.50 10.65 21.75
N SER A 24 -22.74 11.16 21.71
CA SER A 24 -23.36 11.59 20.45
C SER A 24 -22.61 12.76 19.81
N VAL A 25 -22.30 13.80 20.60
CA VAL A 25 -21.61 15.02 20.10
C VAL A 25 -20.19 14.70 19.61
N THR A 26 -19.42 13.90 20.37
CA THR A 26 -18.04 13.54 19.98
C THR A 26 -18.00 12.68 18.71
N LEU A 27 -18.91 11.71 18.58
CA LEU A 27 -19.00 10.86 17.40
C LEU A 27 -19.57 11.60 16.17
N MET A 28 -20.54 12.52 16.36
CA MET A 28 -20.99 13.43 15.31
C MET A 28 -19.83 14.31 14.80
N ALA A 29 -19.06 14.92 15.70
CA ALA A 29 -17.89 15.73 15.33
C ALA A 29 -16.83 14.91 14.58
N LEU A 30 -16.52 13.69 15.04
CA LEU A 30 -15.59 12.78 14.37
C LEU A 30 -16.05 12.44 12.95
N SER A 31 -17.32 12.04 12.76
CA SER A 31 -17.84 11.72 11.43
C SER A 31 -17.80 12.93 10.46
N ALA A 32 -18.10 14.14 10.95
CA ALA A 32 -18.02 15.37 10.17
C ALA A 32 -16.58 15.68 9.74
N VAL A 33 -15.60 15.54 10.63
CA VAL A 33 -14.17 15.72 10.32
C VAL A 33 -13.70 14.69 9.29
N MET A 34 -14.08 13.43 9.44
CA MET A 34 -13.69 12.34 8.54
C MET A 34 -14.24 12.53 7.11
N VAL A 35 -15.51 12.93 6.98
CA VAL A 35 -16.12 13.21 5.67
C VAL A 35 -15.59 14.53 5.08
N GLY A 36 -15.35 15.55 5.90
CA GLY A 36 -14.71 16.79 5.47
C GLY A 36 -13.30 16.55 4.88
N LEU A 37 -12.49 15.74 5.57
CA LEU A 37 -11.16 15.34 5.09
C LEU A 37 -11.23 14.53 3.79
N ARG A 38 -12.23 13.66 3.63
CA ARG A 38 -12.48 12.90 2.38
C ARG A 38 -12.71 13.86 1.22
N LEU A 39 -13.62 14.82 1.39
CA LEU A 39 -13.96 15.81 0.37
C LEU A 39 -12.76 16.68 0.00
N TRP A 40 -11.96 17.09 0.99
CA TRP A 40 -10.71 17.81 0.76
C TRP A 40 -9.74 17.00 -0.12
N CYS A 41 -9.43 15.75 0.26
CA CYS A 41 -8.55 14.86 -0.51
C CYS A 41 -9.02 14.67 -1.96
N ARG A 42 -10.33 14.50 -2.14
CA ARG A 42 -10.96 14.29 -3.45
C ARG A 42 -10.95 15.55 -4.32
N ARG A 43 -11.15 16.72 -3.71
CA ARG A 43 -11.10 18.04 -4.39
C ARG A 43 -9.70 18.35 -4.89
N GLU A 44 -8.67 18.20 -4.05
CA GLU A 44 -7.26 18.41 -4.42
C GLU A 44 -6.82 17.54 -5.60
N ARG A 45 -7.33 16.30 -5.67
CA ARG A 45 -7.06 15.38 -6.79
C ARG A 45 -7.96 15.58 -8.01
N LYS A 46 -8.97 16.46 -7.95
CA LYS A 46 -10.02 16.63 -8.96
C LYS A 46 -10.77 15.32 -9.28
N MET A 47 -10.94 14.45 -8.28
CA MET A 47 -11.54 13.10 -8.43
C MET A 47 -12.88 12.93 -7.68
N LEU A 48 -13.69 13.98 -7.58
CA LEU A 48 -15.05 13.87 -7.03
C LEU A 48 -15.86 12.79 -7.78
N GLY A 49 -16.82 12.15 -7.10
CA GLY A 49 -17.73 11.20 -7.72
C GLY A 49 -18.94 10.89 -6.87
N LEU A 50 -19.79 9.96 -7.36
CA LEU A 50 -21.03 9.58 -6.68
C LEU A 50 -20.79 9.00 -5.28
N ASP A 51 -19.64 8.36 -5.04
CA ASP A 51 -19.25 7.87 -3.71
C ASP A 51 -19.02 8.99 -2.69
N ASP A 52 -18.72 10.21 -3.14
CA ASP A 52 -18.57 11.36 -2.24
C ASP A 52 -19.93 12.00 -1.92
N VAL A 53 -20.89 11.95 -2.86
CA VAL A 53 -22.28 12.37 -2.62
C VAL A 53 -22.96 11.46 -1.60
N THR A 54 -22.85 10.13 -1.76
CA THR A 54 -23.44 9.19 -0.79
C THR A 54 -22.79 9.29 0.60
N ALA A 55 -21.50 9.65 0.69
CA ALA A 55 -20.83 9.93 1.96
C ALA A 55 -21.40 11.18 2.68
N VAL A 56 -21.75 12.23 1.92
CA VAL A 56 -22.39 13.44 2.49
C VAL A 56 -23.82 13.14 2.96
N VAL A 57 -24.59 12.33 2.20
CA VAL A 57 -25.92 11.88 2.64
C VAL A 57 -25.80 11.01 3.91
N ALA A 58 -24.81 10.12 3.98
CA ALA A 58 -24.55 9.33 5.18
C ALA A 58 -24.23 10.21 6.40
N LEU A 59 -23.41 11.27 6.23
CA LEU A 59 -23.16 12.24 7.29
C LEU A 59 -24.45 12.92 7.76
N ALA A 60 -25.30 13.38 6.84
CA ALA A 60 -26.59 13.99 7.19
C ALA A 60 -27.48 13.04 8.01
N CYS A 61 -27.52 11.75 7.65
CA CYS A 61 -28.23 10.72 8.41
C CYS A 61 -27.61 10.50 9.80
N ILE A 62 -26.29 10.47 9.94
CA ILE A 62 -25.61 10.34 11.25
C ILE A 62 -25.91 11.55 12.15
N LEU A 63 -25.91 12.77 11.60
CA LEU A 63 -26.27 13.98 12.34
C LEU A 63 -27.76 13.97 12.75
N GLY A 64 -28.66 13.47 11.89
CA GLY A 64 -30.07 13.23 12.21
C GLY A 64 -30.27 12.19 13.32
N PHE A 65 -29.46 11.11 13.31
CA PHE A 65 -29.51 10.08 14.35
C PHE A 65 -29.01 10.60 15.71
N GLY A 66 -27.83 11.24 15.75
CA GLY A 66 -27.28 11.81 16.97
C GLY A 66 -28.12 12.95 17.56
N SER A 67 -28.68 13.82 16.71
CA SER A 67 -29.64 14.85 17.18
C SER A 67 -30.94 14.26 17.70
N SER A 68 -31.43 13.14 17.14
CA SER A 68 -32.57 12.40 17.68
C SER A 68 -32.26 11.79 19.07
N ILE A 69 -31.04 11.30 19.28
CA ILE A 69 -30.58 10.81 20.60
C ILE A 69 -30.52 11.95 21.62
N ILE A 70 -29.96 13.10 21.25
CA ILE A 70 -29.92 14.29 22.12
C ILE A 70 -31.35 14.74 22.44
N ALA A 71 -32.26 14.81 21.46
CA ALA A 71 -33.67 15.11 21.68
C ALA A 71 -34.33 14.12 22.66
N MET A 72 -34.06 12.82 22.55
CA MET A 72 -34.57 11.82 23.50
C MET A 72 -34.12 12.07 24.95
N THR A 73 -32.96 12.70 25.20
CA THR A 73 -32.52 13.03 26.58
C THR A 73 -33.40 14.08 27.26
N HIS A 74 -33.97 15.02 26.50
CA HIS A 74 -34.95 15.98 27.03
C HIS A 74 -36.28 15.31 27.44
N TYR A 75 -36.60 14.14 26.88
CA TYR A 75 -37.85 13.41 27.11
C TYR A 75 -37.66 12.12 27.94
N GLY A 76 -36.51 11.98 28.61
CA GLY A 76 -36.29 10.92 29.61
C GLY A 76 -35.26 9.84 29.27
N LEU A 77 -34.52 9.92 28.15
CA LEU A 77 -33.43 8.97 27.88
C LEU A 77 -32.34 9.06 28.96
N GLY A 78 -32.03 7.92 29.59
CA GLY A 78 -31.12 7.84 30.72
C GLY A 78 -31.74 8.20 32.07
N ARG A 79 -33.07 8.35 32.15
CA ARG A 79 -33.85 8.30 33.39
C ARG A 79 -34.68 7.02 33.40
N HIS A 80 -35.06 6.56 34.58
CA HIS A 80 -35.90 5.36 34.75
C HIS A 80 -37.33 5.59 34.24
N ILE A 81 -37.90 4.64 33.50
CA ILE A 81 -39.18 4.84 32.78
C ILE A 81 -40.36 5.19 33.69
N TYR A 82 -40.37 4.68 34.93
CA TYR A 82 -41.41 4.95 35.93
C TYR A 82 -41.33 6.37 36.54
N THR A 83 -40.29 7.15 36.23
CA THR A 83 -40.14 8.55 36.68
C THR A 83 -40.66 9.57 35.67
N LEU A 84 -41.17 9.11 34.52
CA LEU A 84 -41.60 9.95 33.39
C LEU A 84 -43.12 10.06 33.32
N SER A 85 -43.61 11.23 32.92
CA SER A 85 -45.03 11.43 32.64
C SER A 85 -45.45 10.70 31.35
N PRO A 86 -46.75 10.33 31.21
CA PRO A 86 -47.25 9.72 29.98
C PRO A 86 -47.03 10.57 28.71
N GLN A 87 -46.91 11.89 28.87
CA GLN A 87 -46.68 12.83 27.76
C GLN A 87 -45.21 12.81 27.30
N GLU A 88 -44.26 12.77 28.24
CA GLU A 88 -42.83 12.58 27.95
C GLU A 88 -42.60 11.23 27.27
N ILE A 89 -43.24 10.15 27.73
CA ILE A 89 -43.12 8.81 27.15
C ILE A 89 -43.56 8.79 25.67
N ILE A 90 -44.69 9.42 25.32
CA ILE A 90 -45.14 9.51 23.92
C ILE A 90 -44.12 10.26 23.05
N LEU A 91 -43.55 11.35 23.58
CA LEU A 91 -42.59 12.18 22.83
C LEU A 91 -41.21 11.53 22.71
N TYR A 92 -40.79 10.77 23.74
CA TYR A 92 -39.64 9.87 23.70
C TYR A 92 -39.80 8.84 22.58
N PHE A 93 -40.94 8.12 22.51
CA PHE A 93 -41.14 7.10 21.45
C PHE A 93 -41.20 7.68 20.04
N ARG A 94 -41.67 8.94 19.87
CA ARG A 94 -41.56 9.65 18.58
C ARG A 94 -40.11 9.93 18.19
N CYS A 95 -39.29 10.43 19.13
CA CYS A 95 -37.87 10.68 18.89
C CYS A 95 -37.08 9.36 18.70
N PHE A 96 -37.49 8.29 19.37
CA PHE A 96 -36.95 6.95 19.19
C PHE A 96 -37.24 6.41 17.78
N TRP A 97 -38.47 6.55 17.28
CA TRP A 97 -38.81 6.19 15.90
C TRP A 97 -37.98 6.98 14.87
N LEU A 98 -37.83 8.30 15.05
CA LEU A 98 -36.93 9.11 14.21
C LEU A 98 -35.48 8.61 14.26
N SER A 99 -34.99 8.22 15.44
CA SER A 99 -33.65 7.66 15.59
C SER A 99 -33.46 6.36 14.81
N ILE A 100 -34.48 5.48 14.79
CA ILE A 100 -34.48 4.23 14.00
C ILE A 100 -34.43 4.54 12.51
N VAL A 101 -35.25 5.49 12.02
CA VAL A 101 -35.25 5.94 10.63
C VAL A 101 -33.85 6.41 10.22
N PHE A 102 -33.27 7.37 10.93
CA PHE A 102 -31.96 7.93 10.59
C PHE A 102 -30.82 6.90 10.68
N TYR A 103 -30.83 6.02 11.69
CA TYR A 103 -29.89 4.92 11.82
C TYR A 103 -29.95 3.95 10.62
N THR A 104 -31.15 3.53 10.21
CA THR A 104 -31.35 2.63 9.07
C THR A 104 -30.87 3.27 7.76
N TYR A 105 -31.19 4.55 7.53
CA TYR A 105 -30.69 5.28 6.36
C TYR A 105 -29.16 5.51 6.41
N ALA A 106 -28.56 5.73 7.59
CA ALA A 106 -27.12 5.87 7.75
C ALA A 106 -26.40 4.57 7.36
N LEU A 107 -26.80 3.41 7.90
CA LEU A 107 -26.24 2.11 7.52
C LEU A 107 -26.37 1.84 6.02
N PHE A 108 -27.55 2.08 5.45
CA PHE A 108 -27.80 1.88 4.03
C PHE A 108 -26.87 2.75 3.16
N THR A 109 -26.75 4.04 3.46
CA THR A 109 -25.91 4.98 2.69
C THR A 109 -24.41 4.75 2.88
N ILE A 110 -23.96 4.28 4.05
CA ILE A 110 -22.58 3.79 4.26
C ILE A 110 -22.31 2.58 3.37
N LYS A 111 -23.21 1.58 3.35
CA LYS A 111 -23.07 0.37 2.50
C LYS A 111 -23.01 0.72 1.02
N LEU A 112 -23.89 1.61 0.54
CA LEU A 112 -23.82 2.14 -0.83
C LEU A 112 -22.47 2.83 -1.11
N THR A 113 -21.99 3.66 -0.18
CA THR A 113 -20.72 4.37 -0.33
C THR A 113 -19.54 3.40 -0.50
N PHE A 114 -19.49 2.32 0.29
CA PHE A 114 -18.49 1.26 0.13
C PHE A 114 -18.55 0.60 -1.26
N LEU A 115 -19.75 0.19 -1.68
CA LEU A 115 -19.94 -0.52 -2.95
C LEU A 115 -19.58 0.34 -4.16
N ILE A 116 -20.00 1.61 -4.19
CA ILE A 116 -19.64 2.56 -5.26
C ILE A 116 -18.13 2.84 -5.25
N HIS A 117 -17.53 2.98 -4.07
CA HIS A 117 -16.09 3.20 -3.93
C HIS A 117 -15.25 2.02 -4.45
N TYR A 118 -15.64 0.78 -4.11
CA TYR A 118 -14.97 -0.42 -4.62
C TYR A 118 -15.17 -0.61 -6.13
N TYR A 119 -16.37 -0.37 -6.65
CA TYR A 119 -16.65 -0.42 -8.08
C TYR A 119 -15.76 0.55 -8.88
N ARG A 120 -15.56 1.77 -8.35
CA ARG A 120 -14.70 2.80 -8.94
C ARG A 120 -13.20 2.46 -8.84
N LEU A 121 -12.77 1.82 -7.75
CA LEU A 121 -11.38 1.43 -7.54
C LEU A 121 -10.93 0.26 -8.42
N MET A 122 -11.84 -0.68 -8.75
CA MET A 122 -11.51 -1.97 -9.37
C MET A 122 -12.00 -2.12 -10.82
N SER A 123 -12.12 -0.99 -11.54
CA SER A 123 -12.82 -0.86 -12.84
C SER A 123 -12.27 -1.70 -14.01
N VAL A 124 -11.11 -2.35 -13.83
CA VAL A 124 -10.37 -3.09 -14.87
C VAL A 124 -10.54 -4.63 -14.74
N SER A 125 -11.30 -5.11 -13.74
CA SER A 125 -11.40 -6.55 -13.44
C SER A 125 -12.74 -7.20 -13.83
N ASN A 126 -12.70 -8.49 -14.17
CA ASN A 126 -13.89 -9.33 -14.46
C ASN A 126 -14.90 -9.43 -13.30
N MET A 127 -14.58 -8.91 -12.11
CA MET A 127 -15.43 -8.94 -10.91
C MET A 127 -16.52 -7.85 -10.91
N ARG A 128 -16.61 -6.99 -11.95
CA ARG A 128 -17.58 -5.89 -12.06
C ARG A 128 -19.05 -6.32 -11.81
N TRP A 129 -19.42 -7.53 -12.26
CA TRP A 129 -20.76 -8.09 -12.06
C TRP A 129 -21.08 -8.43 -10.59
N LEU A 130 -20.08 -8.87 -9.81
CA LEU A 130 -20.25 -9.16 -8.38
C LEU A 130 -20.60 -7.89 -7.60
N TYR A 131 -19.86 -6.79 -7.85
CA TYR A 131 -20.14 -5.49 -7.23
C TYR A 131 -21.52 -4.95 -7.61
N LEU A 132 -21.92 -5.10 -8.89
CA LEU A 132 -23.23 -4.62 -9.35
C LEU A 132 -24.39 -5.44 -8.77
N GLY A 133 -24.23 -6.76 -8.66
CA GLY A 133 -25.20 -7.64 -7.99
C GLY A 133 -25.35 -7.33 -6.50
N ALA A 134 -24.23 -7.12 -5.80
CA ALA A 134 -24.24 -6.70 -4.39
C ALA A 134 -24.86 -5.32 -4.18
N LEU A 135 -24.61 -4.36 -5.09
CA LEU A 135 -25.27 -3.05 -5.08
C LEU A 135 -26.80 -3.19 -5.23
N GLY A 136 -27.26 -4.00 -6.18
CA GLY A 136 -28.69 -4.30 -6.36
C GLY A 136 -29.32 -4.95 -5.13
N PHE A 137 -28.64 -5.93 -4.52
CA PHE A 137 -29.10 -6.58 -3.28
C PHE A 137 -29.22 -5.58 -2.12
N ILE A 138 -28.23 -4.72 -1.91
CA ILE A 138 -28.29 -3.70 -0.85
C ILE A 138 -29.41 -2.68 -1.09
N ILE A 139 -29.67 -2.28 -2.35
CA ILE A 139 -30.80 -1.40 -2.69
C ILE A 139 -32.14 -2.06 -2.33
N LEU A 140 -32.35 -3.33 -2.73
CA LEU A 140 -33.57 -4.08 -2.40
C LEU A 140 -33.73 -4.26 -0.88
N TRP A 141 -32.63 -4.56 -0.17
CA TRP A 141 -32.63 -4.65 1.29
C TRP A 141 -32.95 -3.31 1.97
N GLY A 142 -32.41 -2.20 1.46
CA GLY A 142 -32.73 -0.86 1.93
C GLY A 142 -34.21 -0.51 1.75
N ILE A 143 -34.80 -0.85 0.60
CA ILE A 143 -36.24 -0.67 0.34
C ILE A 143 -37.07 -1.48 1.33
N TYR A 144 -36.73 -2.76 1.57
CA TYR A 144 -37.38 -3.59 2.58
C TYR A 144 -37.32 -2.97 3.98
N GLN A 145 -36.14 -2.48 4.40
CA GLN A 145 -35.95 -1.85 5.71
C GLN A 145 -36.77 -0.55 5.86
N VAL A 146 -36.82 0.29 4.82
CA VAL A 146 -37.66 1.50 4.82
C VAL A 146 -39.14 1.14 4.98
N ILE A 147 -39.64 0.19 4.18
CA ILE A 147 -41.03 -0.28 4.31
C ILE A 147 -41.28 -0.83 5.73
N GLY A 148 -40.34 -1.62 6.27
CA GLY A 148 -40.43 -2.17 7.63
C GLY A 148 -40.56 -1.10 8.73
N VAL A 149 -39.83 0.02 8.63
CA VAL A 149 -39.86 1.09 9.64
C VAL A 149 -41.13 1.97 9.55
N PHE A 150 -41.69 2.17 8.36
CA PHE A 150 -42.92 2.95 8.18
C PHE A 150 -44.21 2.14 8.40
N PHE A 151 -44.22 0.85 8.08
CA PHE A 151 -45.40 -0.02 8.17
C PHE A 151 -45.37 -0.98 9.39
N PHE A 152 -44.50 -0.71 10.37
CA PHE A 152 -44.34 -1.52 11.59
C PHE A 152 -45.64 -1.63 12.44
N CYS A 153 -46.44 -0.57 12.43
CA CYS A 153 -47.77 -0.49 13.02
C CYS A 153 -48.73 0.21 12.07
N ILE A 154 -49.98 -0.22 12.02
CA ILE A 154 -51.05 0.39 11.23
C ILE A 154 -52.19 0.79 12.18
N PRO A 155 -52.46 2.10 12.39
CA PRO A 155 -51.67 3.26 11.92
C PRO A 155 -50.34 3.39 12.69
N LEU A 156 -49.33 4.02 12.07
CA LEU A 156 -48.00 4.24 12.66
C LEU A 156 -48.06 4.98 14.01
N GLN A 157 -49.07 5.84 14.20
CA GLN A 157 -49.30 6.55 15.48
C GLN A 157 -49.46 5.62 16.68
N SER A 158 -49.94 4.38 16.47
CA SER A 158 -50.07 3.35 17.51
C SER A 158 -48.73 2.87 18.07
N PHE A 159 -47.59 3.20 17.45
CA PHE A 159 -46.26 2.88 17.97
C PHE A 159 -45.87 3.72 19.19
N TRP A 160 -46.21 5.01 19.19
CA TRP A 160 -45.85 5.95 20.26
C TRP A 160 -47.02 6.41 21.12
N ASP A 161 -48.26 6.30 20.65
CA ASP A 161 -49.46 6.67 21.41
C ASP A 161 -50.35 5.44 21.66
N PRO A 162 -50.30 4.83 22.86
CA PRO A 162 -51.08 3.63 23.18
C PRO A 162 -52.59 3.89 23.28
N ARG A 163 -53.04 5.16 23.19
CA ARG A 163 -54.46 5.52 23.15
C ARG A 163 -55.07 5.32 21.76
N VAL A 164 -54.23 5.27 20.72
CA VAL A 164 -54.65 5.00 19.34
C VAL A 164 -54.74 3.50 19.14
N LYS A 165 -55.94 2.98 18.85
CA LYS A 165 -56.12 1.56 18.49
C LYS A 165 -55.49 1.29 17.13
N GLY A 166 -54.52 0.38 17.09
CA GLY A 166 -53.86 -0.08 15.88
C GLY A 166 -53.38 -1.52 15.98
N HIS A 167 -52.96 -2.08 14.86
CA HIS A 167 -52.32 -3.39 14.79
C HIS A 167 -50.83 -3.20 14.47
N CYS A 168 -49.96 -3.65 15.38
CA CYS A 168 -48.54 -3.80 15.16
C CYS A 168 -48.19 -5.26 14.85
N VAL A 169 -47.09 -5.50 14.15
CA VAL A 169 -46.65 -6.87 13.84
C VAL A 169 -46.35 -7.63 15.14
N LEU A 170 -46.97 -8.80 15.35
CA LEU A 170 -46.89 -9.55 16.63
C LEU A 170 -45.48 -10.08 16.95
N SER A 171 -44.66 -10.35 15.93
CA SER A 171 -43.36 -11.02 16.05
C SER A 171 -42.16 -10.06 16.03
N GLN A 172 -42.30 -8.89 16.67
CA GLN A 172 -41.30 -7.81 16.65
C GLN A 172 -39.86 -8.30 16.94
N PRO A 173 -39.58 -9.03 18.03
CA PRO A 173 -38.20 -9.42 18.34
C PRO A 173 -37.57 -10.31 17.26
N ILE A 174 -38.38 -11.16 16.62
CA ILE A 174 -37.94 -12.07 15.56
C ILE A 174 -37.61 -11.28 14.28
N MET A 175 -38.43 -10.31 13.88
CA MET A 175 -38.15 -9.46 12.71
C MET A 175 -36.90 -8.60 12.91
N TRP A 176 -36.71 -8.08 14.12
CA TRP A 176 -35.53 -7.27 14.48
C TRP A 176 -34.26 -8.14 14.53
N LEU A 177 -34.34 -9.36 15.08
CA LEU A 177 -33.24 -10.33 15.08
C LEU A 177 -32.82 -10.73 13.66
N ILE A 178 -33.77 -11.09 12.79
CA ILE A 178 -33.50 -11.43 11.37
C ILE A 178 -32.86 -10.24 10.64
N SER A 179 -33.38 -9.02 10.88
CA SER A 179 -32.82 -7.79 10.31
C SER A 179 -31.40 -7.49 10.80
N GLY A 180 -31.12 -7.72 12.08
CA GLY A 180 -29.79 -7.60 12.67
C GLY A 180 -28.80 -8.60 12.07
N ILE A 181 -29.18 -9.89 11.97
CA ILE A 181 -28.35 -10.93 11.37
C ILE A 181 -28.04 -10.61 9.90
N LEU A 182 -29.03 -10.22 9.10
CA LEU A 182 -28.81 -9.88 7.69
C LEU A 182 -27.99 -8.59 7.51
N ASN A 183 -28.09 -7.62 8.42
CA ASN A 183 -27.18 -6.48 8.44
C ASN A 183 -25.74 -6.94 8.72
N ILE A 184 -25.49 -7.70 9.78
CA ILE A 184 -24.17 -8.26 10.12
C ILE A 184 -23.57 -9.06 8.96
N VAL A 185 -24.36 -9.93 8.32
CA VAL A 185 -23.92 -10.74 7.17
C VAL A 185 -23.56 -9.87 5.96
N THR A 186 -24.35 -8.81 5.68
CA THR A 186 -24.03 -7.90 4.57
C THR A 186 -22.80 -7.03 4.85
N ASP A 187 -22.59 -6.59 6.08
CA ASP A 187 -21.38 -5.86 6.48
C ASP A 187 -20.13 -6.75 6.33
N PHE A 188 -20.18 -7.99 6.84
CA PHE A 188 -19.10 -8.95 6.66
C PHE A 188 -18.82 -9.26 5.18
N ALA A 189 -19.87 -9.45 4.36
CA ALA A 189 -19.73 -9.70 2.93
C ALA A 189 -19.08 -8.52 2.18
N ILE A 190 -19.48 -7.28 2.48
CA ILE A 190 -18.89 -6.06 1.89
C ILE A 190 -17.42 -5.92 2.30
N ILE A 191 -17.09 -6.20 3.56
CA ILE A 191 -15.70 -6.20 4.03
C ILE A 191 -14.88 -7.27 3.29
N VAL A 192 -15.33 -8.53 3.26
CA VAL A 192 -14.54 -9.63 2.67
C VAL A 192 -14.35 -9.49 1.16
N MET A 193 -15.29 -8.88 0.43
CA MET A 193 -15.29 -8.78 -1.03
C MET A 193 -13.95 -8.32 -1.68
N PRO A 194 -13.25 -7.27 -1.21
CA PRO A 194 -11.91 -6.92 -1.70
C PRO A 194 -10.76 -7.88 -1.31
N LEU A 195 -10.86 -8.68 -0.23
CA LEU A 195 -9.73 -9.51 0.26
C LEU A 195 -9.09 -10.41 -0.80
N PRO A 196 -9.85 -11.19 -1.61
CA PRO A 196 -9.25 -12.11 -2.58
C PRO A 196 -8.45 -11.41 -3.68
N ILE A 197 -8.77 -10.15 -3.99
CA ILE A 197 -8.03 -9.37 -4.99
C ILE A 197 -6.80 -8.72 -4.34
N VAL A 198 -6.97 -8.17 -3.14
CA VAL A 198 -5.90 -7.60 -2.32
C VAL A 198 -4.80 -8.63 -2.04
N TRP A 199 -5.16 -9.88 -1.75
CA TRP A 199 -4.20 -10.95 -1.44
C TRP A 199 -3.42 -11.43 -2.68
N LYS A 200 -3.99 -11.26 -3.88
CA LYS A 200 -3.28 -11.50 -5.16
C LYS A 200 -2.40 -10.32 -5.58
N LEU A 201 -2.65 -9.13 -5.05
CA LEU A 201 -1.93 -7.91 -5.39
C LEU A 201 -0.72 -7.71 -4.44
N GLN A 202 0.49 -7.70 -5.00
CA GLN A 202 1.71 -7.54 -4.20
C GLN A 202 1.91 -6.08 -3.77
N LEU A 203 1.20 -5.68 -2.72
CA LEU A 203 1.27 -4.35 -2.13
C LEU A 203 2.46 -4.20 -1.16
N PRO A 204 3.16 -3.05 -1.14
CA PRO A 204 4.24 -2.80 -0.18
C PRO A 204 3.70 -2.76 1.26
N ARG A 205 4.55 -3.12 2.24
CA ARG A 205 4.16 -3.35 3.65
C ARG A 205 3.37 -2.18 4.27
N SER A 206 3.71 -0.93 3.97
CA SER A 206 2.96 0.24 4.44
C SER A 206 1.51 0.28 3.95
N GLN A 207 1.28 -0.07 2.68
CA GLN A 207 -0.07 -0.17 2.11
C GLN A 207 -0.80 -1.41 2.64
N LYS A 208 -0.08 -2.50 2.92
CA LYS A 208 -0.64 -3.70 3.55
C LYS A 208 -1.10 -3.42 4.99
N ILE A 209 -0.30 -2.72 5.81
CA ILE A 209 -0.65 -2.32 7.18
C ILE A 209 -1.88 -1.41 7.18
N TYR A 210 -1.89 -0.37 6.35
CA TYR A 210 -3.02 0.53 6.18
C TYR A 210 -4.30 -0.22 5.78
N LEU A 211 -4.18 -1.15 4.84
CA LEU A 211 -5.31 -1.95 4.39
C LEU A 211 -5.80 -2.93 5.47
N THR A 212 -4.88 -3.57 6.21
CA THR A 212 -5.20 -4.35 7.42
C THR A 212 -5.87 -3.48 8.49
N SER A 213 -5.54 -2.19 8.62
CA SER A 213 -6.21 -1.30 9.59
C SER A 213 -7.66 -0.98 9.19
N ILE A 214 -7.96 -0.85 7.89
CA ILE A 214 -9.32 -0.74 7.34
C ILE A 214 -10.09 -2.04 7.61
N PHE A 215 -9.47 -3.20 7.38
CA PHE A 215 -10.05 -4.50 7.73
C PHE A 215 -10.30 -4.67 9.23
N GLY A 216 -9.37 -4.23 10.08
CA GLY A 216 -9.50 -4.24 11.53
C GLY A 216 -10.69 -3.40 12.00
N LEU A 217 -10.80 -2.15 11.52
CA LEU A 217 -11.95 -1.29 11.80
C LEU A 217 -13.26 -1.88 11.28
N GLY A 218 -13.27 -2.50 10.09
CA GLY A 218 -14.41 -3.26 9.59
C GLY A 218 -14.82 -4.41 10.53
N SER A 219 -13.86 -5.22 11.00
CA SER A 219 -14.15 -6.30 11.96
C SER A 219 -14.63 -5.78 13.32
N LEU A 220 -14.17 -4.59 13.75
CA LEU A 220 -14.65 -3.92 14.96
C LEU A 220 -16.12 -3.49 14.81
N THR A 221 -16.54 -2.97 13.64
CA THR A 221 -17.94 -2.62 13.39
C THR A 221 -18.87 -3.84 13.52
N VAL A 222 -18.44 -4.98 12.97
CA VAL A 222 -19.15 -6.26 13.05
C VAL A 222 -19.21 -6.78 14.49
N ALA A 223 -18.12 -6.66 15.26
CA ALA A 223 -18.10 -7.04 16.67
C ALA A 223 -19.06 -6.19 17.52
N ILE A 224 -19.11 -4.87 17.28
CA ILE A 224 -20.05 -3.95 17.93
C ILE A 224 -21.50 -4.33 17.59
N ALA A 225 -21.79 -4.64 16.33
CA ALA A 225 -23.11 -5.08 15.90
C ALA A 225 -23.56 -6.39 16.56
N ILE A 226 -22.64 -7.34 16.79
CA ILE A 226 -22.92 -8.59 17.52
C ILE A 226 -23.19 -8.30 19.00
N LEU A 227 -22.39 -7.47 19.66
CA LEU A 227 -22.58 -7.09 21.07
C LEU A 227 -23.92 -6.37 21.29
N ARG A 228 -24.43 -5.63 20.28
CA ARG A 228 -25.74 -4.97 20.34
C ARG A 228 -26.90 -5.96 20.51
N VAL A 229 -26.82 -7.16 19.95
CA VAL A 229 -27.91 -8.16 20.02
C VAL A 229 -28.21 -8.57 21.47
N GLN A 230 -27.20 -8.56 22.36
CA GLN A 230 -27.35 -8.86 23.79
C GLN A 230 -28.16 -7.81 24.57
N TRP A 231 -28.31 -6.59 24.02
CA TRP A 231 -29.09 -5.50 24.62
C TRP A 231 -30.50 -5.37 24.05
N LEU A 232 -30.93 -6.34 23.24
CA LEU A 232 -32.28 -6.39 22.65
C LEU A 232 -33.28 -7.20 23.49
N ASP A 233 -32.87 -7.74 24.63
CA ASP A 233 -33.79 -8.36 25.58
C ASP A 233 -34.74 -7.31 26.18
N PRO A 234 -36.03 -7.63 26.38
CA PRO A 234 -37.03 -6.70 26.92
C PRO A 234 -36.86 -6.50 28.42
N VAL A 235 -35.83 -5.75 28.82
CA VAL A 235 -35.60 -5.34 30.21
C VAL A 235 -36.67 -4.32 30.62
N ALA A 236 -37.17 -4.42 31.85
CA ALA A 236 -38.27 -3.61 32.40
C ALA A 236 -38.01 -2.08 32.48
N ASP A 237 -36.86 -1.59 32.02
CA ASP A 237 -36.49 -0.17 32.04
C ASP A 237 -35.81 0.27 30.73
N MET A 238 -36.60 0.34 29.67
CA MET A 238 -36.14 0.64 28.31
C MET A 238 -35.39 1.98 28.23
N THR A 239 -35.87 3.04 28.88
CA THR A 239 -35.28 4.38 28.80
C THR A 239 -33.91 4.48 29.49
N TRP A 240 -33.66 3.66 30.51
CA TRP A 240 -32.37 3.57 31.18
C TRP A 240 -31.32 2.80 30.35
N TRP A 241 -31.68 1.62 29.83
CA TRP A 241 -30.75 0.75 29.09
C TRP A 241 -30.48 1.23 27.66
N ASN A 242 -31.45 1.91 27.03
CA ASN A 242 -31.29 2.43 25.66
C ASN A 242 -30.14 3.44 25.52
N VAL A 243 -29.66 4.09 26.61
CA VAL A 243 -28.43 4.90 26.57
C VAL A 243 -27.23 4.08 26.06
N SER A 244 -27.06 2.86 26.57
CA SER A 244 -25.97 1.97 26.15
C SER A 244 -26.16 1.53 24.69
N ALA A 245 -27.38 1.12 24.31
CA ALA A 245 -27.69 0.65 22.96
C ALA A 245 -27.54 1.75 21.89
N ALA A 246 -28.01 2.97 22.18
CA ALA A 246 -27.86 4.12 21.31
C ALA A 246 -26.38 4.54 21.16
N SER A 247 -25.60 4.49 22.26
CA SER A 247 -24.16 4.76 22.23
C SER A 247 -23.39 3.78 21.34
N TRP A 248 -23.68 2.48 21.44
CA TRP A 248 -23.09 1.47 20.56
C TRP A 248 -23.53 1.62 19.10
N SER A 249 -24.80 1.96 18.86
CA SER A 249 -25.32 2.21 17.50
C SER A 249 -24.69 3.46 16.87
N MET A 250 -24.38 4.50 17.65
CA MET A 250 -23.59 5.66 17.19
C MET A 250 -22.15 5.25 16.85
N ALA A 251 -21.51 4.43 17.70
CA ALA A 251 -20.16 3.93 17.43
C ALA A 251 -20.10 3.07 16.16
N GLU A 252 -21.12 2.25 15.90
CA GLU A 252 -21.28 1.44 14.68
C GLU A 252 -21.35 2.31 13.41
N VAL A 253 -22.27 3.29 13.32
CA VAL A 253 -22.38 4.14 12.12
C VAL A 253 -21.15 5.03 11.92
N VAL A 254 -20.54 5.53 12.99
CA VAL A 254 -19.35 6.40 12.91
C VAL A 254 -18.08 5.61 12.58
N SER A 255 -17.93 4.38 13.06
CA SER A 255 -16.84 3.50 12.63
C SER A 255 -17.02 3.03 11.18
N GLY A 256 -18.26 2.81 10.72
CA GLY A 256 -18.58 2.51 9.31
C GLY A 256 -18.20 3.64 8.35
N ILE A 257 -18.64 4.88 8.60
CA ILE A 257 -18.28 6.04 7.76
C ILE A 257 -16.77 6.36 7.85
N THR A 258 -16.14 6.14 9.01
CA THR A 258 -14.69 6.26 9.19
C THR A 258 -13.95 5.28 8.28
N CYS A 259 -14.35 4.01 8.32
CA CYS A 259 -13.75 2.94 7.54
C CYS A 259 -13.83 3.18 6.01
N VAL A 260 -14.96 3.70 5.51
CA VAL A 260 -15.07 4.04 4.07
C VAL A 260 -14.33 5.32 3.67
N CYS A 261 -14.07 6.23 4.60
CA CYS A 261 -13.27 7.44 4.35
C CYS A 261 -11.77 7.14 4.29
N LEU A 262 -11.27 6.22 5.12
CA LEU A 262 -9.84 5.88 5.20
C LEU A 262 -9.16 5.69 3.82
N PRO A 263 -9.67 4.87 2.87
CA PRO A 263 -9.13 4.70 1.50
C PRO A 263 -8.72 5.99 0.77
N THR A 264 -9.39 7.11 1.04
CA THR A 264 -9.13 8.39 0.36
C THR A 264 -7.95 9.17 0.94
N PHE A 265 -7.49 8.83 2.16
CA PHE A 265 -6.43 9.55 2.87
C PHE A 265 -5.00 9.06 2.53
N LYS A 266 -4.87 7.96 1.77
CA LYS A 266 -3.59 7.42 1.29
C LYS A 266 -2.59 8.50 0.79
N PRO A 267 -2.96 9.49 -0.04
CA PRO A 267 -2.06 10.57 -0.44
C PRO A 267 -1.71 11.55 0.68
N LEU A 268 -2.61 11.83 1.63
CA LEU A 268 -2.30 12.70 2.78
C LEU A 268 -1.26 12.06 3.71
N LEU A 269 -1.36 10.75 3.96
CA LEU A 269 -0.38 10.05 4.81
C LEU A 269 1.03 10.05 4.20
N VAL A 270 1.14 10.10 2.87
CA VAL A 270 2.43 10.28 2.18
C VAL A 270 2.93 11.72 2.33
N GLY A 271 2.07 12.73 2.17
CA GLY A 271 2.44 14.14 2.35
C GLY A 271 2.75 14.53 3.79
N MET A 272 2.03 13.99 4.77
CA MET A 272 2.19 14.26 6.19
C MET A 272 3.52 13.74 6.74
N LYS A 273 4.12 12.73 6.09
CA LYS A 273 5.51 12.28 6.37
C LYS A 273 6.56 13.37 6.07
N ASN A 274 6.22 14.36 5.24
CA ASN A 274 7.06 15.52 4.96
C ASN A 274 6.68 16.74 5.84
N TRP A 275 5.59 16.67 6.61
CA TRP A 275 5.06 17.77 7.41
C TRP A 275 5.36 17.67 8.91
N PHE A 276 5.65 16.46 9.40
CA PHE A 276 6.35 16.29 10.67
C PHE A 276 7.86 16.49 10.43
N PRO A 277 8.48 17.60 10.86
CA PRO A 277 9.93 17.71 10.86
C PRO A 277 10.50 16.59 11.73
N ARG A 278 11.59 15.97 11.27
CA ARG A 278 12.37 15.09 12.14
C ARG A 278 12.85 15.92 13.32
N PHE A 279 12.69 15.42 14.55
CA PHE A 279 13.47 15.92 15.67
C PHE A 279 14.92 15.53 15.40
N ASP A 280 15.64 16.47 14.79
CA ASP A 280 16.99 16.26 14.30
C ASP A 280 17.97 16.37 15.46
N HIS A 281 18.63 15.27 15.79
CA HIS A 281 19.78 15.29 16.68
C HIS A 281 21.04 15.34 15.82
N GLY A 282 21.33 16.58 15.41
CA GLY A 282 22.53 17.07 14.73
C GLY A 282 23.37 16.08 13.90
N ASP A 283 23.32 16.26 12.59
CA ASP A 283 24.57 16.32 11.82
C ASP A 283 24.52 17.46 10.80
N SER A 284 25.61 18.21 10.69
CA SER A 284 25.61 19.52 10.02
C SER A 284 25.81 19.41 8.51
N THR A 285 24.77 19.67 7.71
CA THR A 285 24.93 19.93 6.27
C THR A 285 24.54 21.37 5.96
N ILE A 286 25.51 22.15 5.48
CA ILE A 286 25.34 23.54 5.11
C ILE A 286 24.50 23.60 3.82
N CYS A 287 23.27 24.12 3.93
CA CYS A 287 22.52 24.58 2.77
C CYS A 287 22.83 26.06 2.53
N LEU A 288 23.66 26.36 1.53
CA LEU A 288 23.69 27.71 0.96
C LEU A 288 22.37 27.93 0.23
N GLN A 289 21.54 28.82 0.79
CA GLN A 289 20.32 29.29 0.18
C GLN A 289 20.65 30.47 -0.74
N ASP A 290 20.29 30.39 -2.01
CA ASP A 290 20.29 31.54 -2.91
C ASP A 290 18.86 32.00 -3.21
N GLN A 291 18.67 33.31 -3.32
CA GLN A 291 17.40 33.96 -3.62
C GLN A 291 17.54 34.77 -4.92
N GLY A 292 16.77 34.41 -5.94
CA GLY A 292 16.59 35.21 -7.16
C GLY A 292 15.40 34.67 -7.96
N SER A 293 14.21 35.24 -7.79
CA SER A 293 13.72 36.41 -8.53
C SER A 293 13.47 36.11 -10.01
N GLU A 294 12.22 35.79 -10.35
CA GLU A 294 11.75 35.83 -11.75
C GLU A 294 11.81 37.27 -12.30
N GLY A 295 12.26 37.46 -13.54
CA GLY A 295 12.36 38.80 -14.12
C GLY A 295 12.80 38.87 -15.58
N LEU A 296 11.82 38.87 -16.49
CA LEU A 296 11.81 39.51 -17.82
C LEU A 296 12.85 39.14 -18.92
N THR A 297 12.30 38.63 -20.02
CA THR A 297 12.56 39.04 -21.43
C THR A 297 13.98 39.44 -21.89
N GLY A 298 14.53 38.72 -22.88
CA GLY A 298 15.65 39.22 -23.69
C GLY A 298 16.04 38.30 -24.84
N SER A 299 15.62 38.63 -26.07
CA SER A 299 16.05 37.95 -27.30
C SER A 299 17.41 38.47 -27.78
N THR A 300 18.35 37.60 -28.18
CA THR A 300 19.44 37.96 -29.10
C THR A 300 19.88 36.77 -29.96
N LEU A 301 20.30 37.07 -31.19
CA LEU A 301 20.57 36.14 -32.29
C LEU A 301 22.01 36.44 -32.79
N ALA A 302 22.92 35.46 -32.74
CA ALA A 302 24.18 35.39 -33.49
C ALA A 302 24.80 33.99 -33.27
N ALA A 303 25.08 33.12 -34.24
CA ALA A 303 25.77 33.27 -35.53
C ALA A 303 27.29 33.49 -35.39
N PHE A 304 28.07 32.44 -35.66
CA PHE A 304 29.43 32.53 -36.17
C PHE A 304 29.74 31.32 -37.06
N GLU A 305 30.05 31.58 -38.34
CA GLU A 305 30.67 30.62 -39.25
C GLU A 305 32.20 30.64 -39.10
N GLY A 306 32.89 29.56 -39.49
CA GLY A 306 34.36 29.50 -39.51
C GLY A 306 34.88 28.26 -40.24
N HIS A 307 35.51 28.47 -41.41
CA HIS A 307 35.97 27.41 -42.32
C HIS A 307 37.31 26.74 -41.94
N GLY A 308 37.45 25.47 -42.34
CA GLY A 308 38.56 25.06 -43.22
C GLY A 308 39.62 24.10 -42.66
N GLY A 309 39.94 23.03 -43.44
CA GLY A 309 41.11 22.18 -43.21
C GLY A 309 40.96 20.74 -43.75
N VAL A 310 41.79 20.34 -44.71
CA VAL A 310 41.78 19.01 -45.36
C VAL A 310 43.00 18.18 -44.90
N GLY A 311 42.86 16.87 -44.67
CA GLY A 311 44.03 15.99 -44.52
C GLY A 311 43.81 14.55 -44.02
N THR A 312 43.69 13.60 -44.97
CA THR A 312 44.15 12.18 -44.89
C THR A 312 43.93 11.32 -43.62
N GLY A 313 43.10 10.27 -43.72
CA GLY A 313 43.14 9.10 -42.80
C GLY A 313 44.11 8.00 -43.27
N PRO A 314 43.94 6.72 -42.89
CA PRO A 314 43.06 6.16 -41.84
C PRO A 314 43.77 5.15 -40.88
N LYS A 315 43.19 4.85 -39.71
CA LYS A 315 43.10 3.48 -39.10
C LYS A 315 42.38 3.45 -37.72
N VAL A 316 41.50 2.46 -37.61
CA VAL A 316 40.61 2.02 -36.49
C VAL A 316 41.36 1.02 -35.57
N PRO A 317 40.92 0.62 -34.35
CA PRO A 317 39.83 1.08 -33.45
C PRO A 317 40.33 1.55 -32.05
N THR A 318 39.43 2.05 -31.19
CA THR A 318 39.68 2.18 -29.74
C THR A 318 38.52 1.61 -28.91
N SER A 319 38.85 1.09 -27.73
CA SER A 319 38.08 0.28 -26.76
C SER A 319 36.60 0.63 -26.56
N ILE A 320 35.74 -0.41 -26.56
CA ILE A 320 34.35 -0.33 -26.04
C ILE A 320 34.15 -1.39 -24.94
N SER A 321 33.62 -0.92 -23.80
CA SER A 321 33.23 -1.68 -22.61
C SER A 321 31.91 -2.46 -22.81
N MET A 322 32.01 -3.57 -23.54
CA MET A 322 31.59 -4.92 -23.10
C MET A 322 30.37 -5.03 -22.13
N TYR A 323 29.22 -5.58 -22.57
CA TYR A 323 27.90 -5.43 -21.88
C TYR A 323 27.28 -6.74 -21.28
N GLY A 324 26.41 -6.65 -20.26
CA GLY A 324 25.43 -7.69 -19.82
C GLY A 324 24.62 -7.27 -18.58
N THR A 325 23.53 -7.88 -18.07
CA THR A 325 22.74 -9.12 -18.31
C THR A 325 21.33 -8.93 -17.70
N GLN A 326 20.37 -9.85 -17.92
CA GLN A 326 18.95 -9.71 -17.54
C GLN A 326 18.62 -10.05 -16.07
N THR A 327 17.80 -9.27 -15.36
CA THR A 327 17.17 -9.73 -14.09
C THR A 327 15.81 -10.36 -14.35
N SER A 328 15.73 -11.70 -14.32
CA SER A 328 14.48 -12.44 -14.49
C SER A 328 13.91 -12.95 -13.17
N ILE A 329 12.57 -13.13 -13.15
CA ILE A 329 11.83 -13.75 -12.03
C ILE A 329 10.94 -14.83 -12.62
N SER A 330 11.12 -16.09 -12.20
CA SER A 330 10.19 -17.17 -12.46
C SER A 330 9.88 -17.94 -11.18
N ALA A 331 8.59 -18.16 -10.91
CA ALA A 331 8.14 -18.90 -9.74
C ALA A 331 8.14 -20.41 -10.02
N PHE A 332 8.59 -21.21 -9.06
CA PHE A 332 8.47 -22.67 -9.13
C PHE A 332 7.38 -23.19 -8.19
N LYS A 333 6.56 -24.10 -8.70
CA LYS A 333 5.52 -24.84 -7.96
C LYS A 333 5.96 -26.29 -7.87
N GLY A 334 5.99 -26.87 -6.67
CA GLY A 334 6.33 -28.28 -6.46
C GLY A 334 5.75 -28.82 -5.16
N GLU A 335 4.95 -29.89 -5.26
CA GLU A 335 4.34 -30.59 -4.12
C GLU A 335 5.12 -31.87 -3.79
N ARG A 336 5.50 -32.06 -2.52
CA ARG A 336 5.14 -33.28 -1.74
C ARG A 336 5.62 -33.27 -0.27
N LYS A 337 4.77 -33.87 0.59
CA LYS A 337 5.05 -34.43 1.94
C LYS A 337 5.57 -35.89 1.79
N PRO A 338 5.93 -36.66 2.87
CA PRO A 338 5.83 -36.42 4.33
C PRO A 338 7.21 -36.63 5.04
N ASP A 339 7.40 -36.91 6.34
CA ASP A 339 6.55 -37.06 7.54
C ASP A 339 7.34 -36.73 8.83
N ARG A 340 6.68 -36.28 9.91
CA ARG A 340 6.74 -36.89 11.26
C ARG A 340 6.01 -36.10 12.36
N LYS A 341 5.31 -36.89 13.19
CA LYS A 341 4.59 -36.60 14.44
C LYS A 341 5.23 -35.57 15.40
N LEU A 342 4.37 -34.81 16.09
CA LEU A 342 4.39 -34.76 17.55
C LEU A 342 2.96 -34.62 18.10
N GLU A 343 2.75 -35.02 19.36
CA GLU A 343 1.45 -35.40 19.92
C GLU A 343 0.76 -34.34 20.79
N GLN A 344 -0.56 -34.49 20.89
CA GLN A 344 -1.43 -34.22 22.04
C GLN A 344 -1.29 -32.88 22.82
N THR A 345 -2.36 -32.09 22.83
CA THR A 345 -3.40 -32.19 23.88
C THR A 345 -4.59 -31.31 23.52
N GLY A 346 -5.81 -31.71 23.92
CA GLY A 346 -7.03 -30.94 23.70
C GLY A 346 -7.61 -30.45 25.03
N ALA A 347 -8.19 -29.25 25.02
CA ALA A 347 -9.04 -28.74 26.10
C ALA A 347 -10.20 -27.91 25.50
N THR A 348 -11.38 -28.01 26.09
CA THR A 348 -12.66 -27.60 25.50
C THR A 348 -13.30 -26.39 26.19
N LEU A 349 -13.54 -25.33 25.41
CA LEU A 349 -14.82 -24.61 25.26
C LEU A 349 -15.68 -24.22 26.49
N VAL A 350 -15.14 -24.13 27.72
CA VAL A 350 -15.92 -23.74 28.92
C VAL A 350 -15.39 -22.51 29.67
N ASP A 351 -14.10 -22.16 29.57
CA ASP A 351 -13.46 -21.16 30.47
C ASP A 351 -13.65 -19.67 30.09
N LEU A 352 -14.58 -19.32 29.20
CA LEU A 352 -14.74 -17.95 28.70
C LEU A 352 -15.84 -17.11 29.39
N TYR A 353 -16.15 -17.38 30.67
CA TYR A 353 -17.33 -16.81 31.35
C TYR A 353 -17.10 -16.08 32.70
N SER A 354 -15.85 -15.83 33.11
CA SER A 354 -15.54 -15.36 34.48
C SER A 354 -14.66 -14.10 34.62
N ALA A 355 -14.44 -13.32 33.55
CA ALA A 355 -13.41 -12.27 33.54
C ALA A 355 -13.83 -10.85 33.07
N ILE A 356 -15.13 -10.51 32.99
CA ILE A 356 -15.57 -9.14 32.65
C ILE A 356 -16.74 -8.68 33.54
N SER A 357 -16.47 -8.45 34.82
CA SER A 357 -17.28 -7.57 35.68
C SER A 357 -16.37 -6.84 36.67
N GLY A 358 -16.29 -5.51 36.55
CA GLY A 358 -15.37 -4.70 37.38
C GLY A 358 -14.88 -3.45 36.64
N SER A 359 -15.74 -2.43 36.55
CA SER A 359 -15.28 -1.09 36.20
C SER A 359 -14.81 -0.35 37.46
N THR A 360 -13.60 0.19 37.47
CA THR A 360 -13.36 1.64 37.63
C THR A 360 -11.87 2.02 37.55
N SER A 361 -11.60 3.12 36.83
CA SER A 361 -10.50 4.07 36.99
C SER A 361 -9.03 3.60 36.93
N PHE A 362 -8.43 3.88 35.76
CA PHE A 362 -7.07 4.41 35.55
C PHE A 362 -6.09 4.45 36.75
N SER A 363 -5.01 3.68 36.64
CA SER A 363 -3.66 4.27 36.73
C SER A 363 -2.63 3.48 35.91
N LEU A 364 -1.58 4.17 35.50
CA LEU A 364 -0.55 3.72 34.58
C LEU A 364 0.49 2.83 35.29
N CYS A 365 0.57 1.54 34.96
CA CYS A 365 1.75 0.73 35.31
C CYS A 365 1.94 -0.48 34.37
N ILE A 366 2.75 -0.30 33.32
CA ILE A 366 3.19 -1.40 32.45
C ILE A 366 4.45 -2.03 33.05
N HIS A 367 4.30 -3.19 33.70
CA HIS A 367 5.41 -4.11 33.98
C HIS A 367 5.22 -5.34 33.08
N ARG A 368 6.11 -5.56 32.09
CA ARG A 368 7.17 -6.60 32.13
C ARG A 368 6.64 -7.91 32.74
N THR A 369 6.46 -9.01 32.01
CA THR A 369 7.16 -9.56 30.82
C THR A 369 6.17 -10.40 29.99
N SER A 370 6.23 -10.46 28.65
CA SER A 370 7.30 -11.12 27.88
C SER A 370 7.57 -10.45 26.54
N GLN A 371 8.84 -10.48 26.11
CA GLN A 371 9.29 -9.89 24.85
C GLN A 371 8.72 -10.67 23.63
N LEU A 372 7.78 -10.07 22.91
CA LEU A 372 7.76 -10.24 21.46
C LEU A 372 8.56 -9.09 20.87
N TYR A 373 9.72 -9.42 20.29
CA TYR A 373 10.70 -8.45 19.84
C TYR A 373 10.10 -7.58 18.72
N ILE A 374 9.87 -6.29 19.03
CA ILE A 374 9.41 -5.30 18.05
C ILE A 374 10.61 -5.01 17.15
N ASP A 375 10.70 -5.70 16.02
CA ASP A 375 11.71 -5.41 15.02
C ASP A 375 11.24 -4.23 14.13
N THR A 376 11.11 -3.05 14.76
CA THR A 376 11.05 -1.76 14.05
C THR A 376 12.43 -1.41 13.52
N ARG A 377 12.96 -2.27 12.67
CA ARG A 377 14.18 -1.99 11.91
C ARG A 377 13.84 -1.07 10.74
N ILE A 378 14.50 0.09 10.73
CA ILE A 378 14.47 1.03 9.62
C ILE A 378 15.40 0.45 8.56
N MET A 379 14.86 0.02 7.43
CA MET A 379 15.67 -0.47 6.29
C MET A 379 16.50 0.67 5.71
N THR A 380 17.70 0.89 6.25
CA THR A 380 18.71 1.80 5.72
C THR A 380 19.49 1.10 4.61
N ILE A 381 18.85 1.00 3.44
CA ILE A 381 19.59 0.65 2.23
C ILE A 381 20.40 1.87 1.80
N ARG A 382 21.72 1.79 1.86
CA ARG A 382 22.66 2.83 1.43
C ARG A 382 23.27 2.47 0.09
N ILE A 383 23.46 3.47 -0.78
CA ILE A 383 24.18 3.31 -2.06
C ILE A 383 25.57 3.90 -1.87
N ILE A 384 26.60 3.12 -2.15
CA ILE A 384 28.00 3.57 -2.10
C ILE A 384 28.79 3.00 -3.30
N GLU A 385 29.91 3.62 -3.64
CA GLU A 385 30.89 3.03 -4.55
C GLU A 385 31.54 1.79 -3.92
N ALA A 386 31.89 0.82 -4.76
CA ALA A 386 32.47 -0.44 -4.32
C ALA A 386 33.96 -0.30 -3.97
N SER A 387 34.41 -1.03 -2.95
CA SER A 387 35.82 -1.30 -2.66
C SER A 387 36.18 -2.72 -3.07
N GLU A 388 37.46 -3.09 -3.02
CA GLU A 388 37.92 -4.45 -3.33
C GLU A 388 37.23 -5.52 -2.46
N GLU A 389 36.94 -5.20 -1.21
CA GLU A 389 36.25 -6.07 -0.26
C GLU A 389 34.86 -6.51 -0.77
N HIS A 390 34.16 -5.64 -1.50
CA HIS A 390 32.82 -5.91 -2.03
C HIS A 390 32.82 -6.82 -3.26
N ILE A 391 33.94 -7.01 -3.97
CA ILE A 391 34.00 -7.76 -5.24
C ILE A 391 33.48 -9.19 -5.08
N SER A 392 33.82 -9.85 -3.96
CA SER A 392 33.39 -11.22 -3.66
C SER A 392 31.86 -11.35 -3.55
N ALA A 393 31.23 -10.43 -2.81
CA ALA A 393 29.79 -10.36 -2.65
C ALA A 393 29.08 -9.99 -3.97
N ILE A 394 29.61 -9.01 -4.72
CA ILE A 394 29.12 -8.63 -6.04
C ILE A 394 29.15 -9.82 -7.00
N ALA A 395 30.24 -10.59 -7.03
CA ALA A 395 30.36 -11.78 -7.86
C ALA A 395 29.35 -12.87 -7.45
N ARG A 396 29.10 -13.09 -6.15
CA ARG A 396 28.05 -14.02 -5.66
C ARG A 396 26.64 -13.57 -6.04
N ILE A 397 26.34 -12.27 -5.95
CA ILE A 397 25.06 -11.70 -6.38
C ILE A 397 24.91 -11.83 -7.89
N ALA A 398 25.97 -11.61 -8.67
CA ALA A 398 25.96 -11.82 -10.11
C ALA A 398 25.72 -13.29 -10.47
N THR A 399 26.41 -14.25 -9.83
CA THR A 399 26.20 -15.70 -9.99
C THR A 399 24.74 -16.10 -9.75
N SER A 400 24.13 -15.60 -8.66
CA SER A 400 22.74 -15.93 -8.31
C SER A 400 21.67 -15.19 -9.12
N ALA A 401 21.88 -13.92 -9.47
CA ALA A 401 20.94 -13.12 -10.26
C ALA A 401 20.93 -13.50 -11.75
N PHE A 402 22.08 -13.92 -12.29
CA PHE A 402 22.26 -14.30 -13.69
C PHE A 402 22.61 -15.79 -13.80
N HIS A 403 21.80 -16.65 -13.18
CA HIS A 403 22.01 -18.10 -13.21
C HIS A 403 21.59 -18.67 -14.58
N PRO A 404 22.36 -19.62 -15.18
CA PRO A 404 22.00 -20.29 -16.45
C PRO A 404 20.62 -21.00 -16.51
N ASN A 405 19.89 -21.11 -15.40
CA ASN A 405 18.52 -21.65 -15.37
C ASN A 405 17.44 -20.56 -15.53
N THR A 406 17.81 -19.30 -15.31
CA THR A 406 16.91 -18.15 -15.24
C THR A 406 17.24 -17.09 -16.28
N ASP A 407 18.51 -16.96 -16.66
CA ASP A 407 18.98 -16.07 -17.72
C ASP A 407 19.41 -16.89 -18.94
N ALA A 408 18.70 -16.70 -20.05
CA ALA A 408 18.97 -17.37 -21.31
C ALA A 408 20.31 -16.92 -21.94
N LEU A 409 20.78 -15.69 -21.65
CA LEU A 409 22.06 -15.21 -22.16
C LEU A 409 23.22 -15.90 -21.44
N SER A 410 23.18 -15.97 -20.10
CA SER A 410 24.11 -16.77 -19.30
C SER A 410 24.12 -18.25 -19.70
N ARG A 411 22.98 -18.85 -20.09
CA ARG A 411 22.96 -20.24 -20.60
C ARG A 411 23.72 -20.42 -21.92
N ARG A 412 23.70 -19.42 -22.81
CA ARG A 412 24.46 -19.46 -24.07
C ARG A 412 25.95 -19.19 -23.86
N LEU A 413 26.31 -18.32 -22.90
CA LEU A 413 27.70 -18.04 -22.55
C LEU A 413 28.38 -19.17 -21.77
N PHE A 414 27.62 -19.90 -20.93
CA PHE A 414 28.11 -21.01 -20.10
C PHE A 414 27.37 -22.32 -20.45
N PRO A 415 27.58 -22.89 -21.65
CA PRO A 415 26.83 -24.04 -22.13
C PRO A 415 27.22 -25.33 -21.36
N PRO A 416 26.28 -26.28 -21.15
CA PRO A 416 26.52 -27.51 -20.37
C PRO A 416 27.79 -28.31 -20.71
N PRO A 417 28.24 -28.44 -21.99
CA PRO A 417 29.46 -29.20 -22.32
C PRO A 417 30.77 -28.60 -21.80
N LEU A 418 30.82 -27.29 -21.54
CA LEU A 418 31.99 -26.60 -20.95
C LEU A 418 31.92 -26.55 -19.41
N GLN A 419 30.80 -27.02 -18.86
CA GLN A 419 30.49 -27.28 -17.46
C GLN A 419 31.50 -28.17 -16.68
N PRO A 420 32.32 -27.73 -15.69
CA PRO A 420 32.94 -28.68 -14.75
C PRO A 420 31.88 -29.57 -14.06
N LYS A 421 32.00 -30.90 -14.21
CA LYS A 421 31.03 -31.87 -13.67
C LYS A 421 31.09 -32.04 -12.15
N ASP A 422 32.16 -31.55 -11.52
CA ASP A 422 32.42 -31.54 -10.09
C ASP A 422 31.75 -30.38 -9.33
N ARG A 423 31.19 -29.40 -10.04
CA ARG A 423 30.52 -28.22 -9.46
C ARG A 423 29.05 -28.14 -9.91
N PRO A 424 28.14 -27.55 -9.10
CA PRO A 424 26.79 -27.29 -9.55
C PRO A 424 26.75 -26.23 -10.67
N ASP A 425 25.78 -26.36 -11.57
CA ASP A 425 25.56 -25.45 -12.70
C ASP A 425 25.47 -23.98 -12.22
N GLY A 426 26.13 -23.07 -12.92
CA GLY A 426 26.23 -21.65 -12.57
C GLY A 426 27.43 -21.27 -11.71
N GLU A 427 27.94 -22.13 -10.81
CA GLU A 427 29.13 -21.81 -9.99
C GLU A 427 30.39 -21.61 -10.85
N ALA A 428 30.49 -22.28 -11.99
CA ALA A 428 31.59 -22.10 -12.94
C ALA A 428 31.70 -20.66 -13.51
N ALA A 429 30.64 -19.87 -13.44
CA ALA A 429 30.65 -18.47 -13.84
C ALA A 429 31.21 -17.53 -12.74
N TYR A 430 31.33 -17.98 -11.48
CA TYR A 430 31.77 -17.15 -10.36
C TYR A 430 33.19 -16.61 -10.57
N ASP A 431 34.15 -17.48 -10.88
CA ASP A 431 35.57 -17.11 -11.02
C ASP A 431 35.77 -16.07 -12.13
N TRP A 432 35.05 -16.21 -13.25
CA TRP A 432 35.05 -15.25 -14.35
C TRP A 432 34.35 -13.93 -13.98
N ARG A 433 33.20 -13.98 -13.29
CA ARG A 433 32.48 -12.78 -12.82
C ARG A 433 33.30 -12.00 -11.81
N PHE A 434 33.99 -12.68 -10.90
CA PHE A 434 34.91 -12.07 -9.93
C PHE A 434 36.04 -11.31 -10.63
N ALA A 435 36.79 -11.99 -11.51
CA ALA A 435 37.89 -11.37 -12.24
C ALA A 435 37.44 -10.19 -13.12
N ARG A 436 36.25 -10.28 -13.74
CA ARG A 436 35.67 -9.20 -14.54
C ARG A 436 35.33 -7.99 -13.70
N LYS A 437 34.76 -8.18 -12.50
CA LYS A 437 34.44 -7.08 -11.58
C LYS A 437 35.67 -6.46 -10.93
N ALA A 438 36.70 -7.24 -10.63
CA ALA A 438 38.01 -6.73 -10.24
C ALA A 438 38.63 -5.84 -11.34
N SER A 439 38.65 -6.31 -12.61
CA SER A 439 39.13 -5.50 -13.73
C SER A 439 38.26 -4.28 -14.03
N SER A 440 36.97 -4.29 -13.67
CA SER A 440 36.09 -3.12 -13.83
C SER A 440 36.40 -2.07 -12.76
N LEU A 441 36.64 -2.49 -11.51
CA LEU A 441 36.98 -1.59 -10.41
C LEU A 441 38.35 -0.91 -10.57
N ALA A 442 39.26 -1.55 -11.31
CA ALA A 442 40.56 -0.99 -11.67
C ALA A 442 40.52 0.02 -12.83
N SER A 443 39.37 0.23 -13.47
CA SER A 443 39.19 1.20 -14.56
C SER A 443 38.81 2.57 -14.00
N SER A 444 39.50 3.63 -14.42
CA SER A 444 39.22 5.00 -13.98
C SER A 444 37.91 5.58 -14.54
N ASP A 445 37.43 5.04 -15.66
CA ASP A 445 36.21 5.51 -16.34
C ASP A 445 34.98 4.65 -15.98
N SER A 446 35.10 3.69 -15.04
CA SER A 446 34.03 2.74 -14.69
C SER A 446 33.67 2.75 -13.19
N TYR A 447 32.43 3.10 -12.88
CA TYR A 447 31.89 3.19 -11.51
C TYR A 447 31.12 1.93 -11.13
N LEU A 448 31.75 1.08 -10.31
CA LEU A 448 31.08 -0.06 -9.69
C LEU A 448 30.41 0.38 -8.38
N VAL A 449 29.09 0.29 -8.32
CA VAL A 449 28.26 0.82 -7.23
C VAL A 449 27.50 -0.31 -6.55
N VAL A 450 27.40 -0.28 -5.22
CA VAL A 450 26.71 -1.30 -4.41
C VAL A 450 25.59 -0.70 -3.56
N ALA A 451 24.54 -1.50 -3.39
CA ALA A 451 23.51 -1.26 -2.39
C ALA A 451 23.81 -2.13 -1.16
N ILE A 452 24.04 -1.47 -0.02
CA ILE A 452 24.29 -2.10 1.28
C ILE A 452 23.02 -2.04 2.12
N ASP A 453 22.66 -3.15 2.76
CA ASP A 453 21.58 -3.28 3.73
C ASP A 453 22.18 -3.44 5.13
N ASP A 454 22.18 -2.37 5.92
CA ASP A 454 22.82 -2.33 7.24
C ASP A 454 22.20 -3.33 8.25
N GLU A 455 21.02 -3.89 7.95
CA GLU A 455 20.37 -4.92 8.77
C GLU A 455 21.07 -6.28 8.71
N LYS A 456 21.94 -6.51 7.71
CA LYS A 456 22.62 -7.79 7.47
C LYS A 456 24.03 -7.83 8.06
N GLY A 457 24.45 -9.03 8.44
CA GLY A 457 25.81 -9.29 8.94
C GLY A 457 26.89 -9.03 7.89
N GLN A 458 28.10 -8.75 8.36
CA GLN A 458 29.24 -8.16 7.62
C GLN A 458 29.64 -8.83 6.29
N GLY A 459 29.20 -10.07 6.01
CA GLY A 459 29.44 -10.78 4.74
C GLY A 459 28.26 -10.86 3.76
N ASP A 460 27.04 -10.44 4.16
CA ASP A 460 25.82 -10.47 3.32
C ASP A 460 25.21 -9.06 3.17
N GLN A 461 25.94 -8.02 3.59
CA GLN A 461 25.52 -6.61 3.54
C GLN A 461 25.20 -6.12 2.13
N VAL A 462 25.93 -6.56 1.11
CA VAL A 462 25.64 -6.18 -0.28
C VAL A 462 24.36 -6.89 -0.75
N VAL A 463 23.35 -6.13 -1.14
CA VAL A 463 22.04 -6.63 -1.59
C VAL A 463 21.75 -6.40 -3.07
N GLY A 464 22.55 -5.55 -3.72
CA GLY A 464 22.53 -5.32 -5.16
C GLY A 464 23.74 -4.51 -5.62
N PHE A 465 23.94 -4.41 -6.92
CA PHE A 465 25.03 -3.63 -7.54
C PHE A 465 24.64 -3.11 -8.92
N SER A 466 25.32 -2.05 -9.37
CA SER A 466 25.33 -1.60 -10.77
C SER A 466 26.75 -1.28 -11.22
N LEU A 467 27.04 -1.41 -12.52
CA LEU A 467 28.28 -0.93 -13.13
C LEU A 467 27.93 0.10 -14.20
N TRP A 468 28.48 1.29 -14.05
CA TRP A 468 28.32 2.40 -14.98
C TRP A 468 29.66 2.72 -15.62
N ASP A 469 29.70 2.95 -16.93
CA ASP A 469 30.84 3.55 -17.62
C ASP A 469 30.52 5.03 -17.90
N ALA A 470 31.42 5.92 -17.49
CA ALA A 470 31.31 7.34 -17.78
C ALA A 470 31.95 7.68 -19.15
N PRO A 471 31.56 8.81 -19.78
CA PRO A 471 32.27 9.33 -20.95
C PRO A 471 33.76 9.56 -20.61
N PRO A 472 34.72 9.02 -21.39
CA PRO A 472 36.13 9.17 -21.07
C PRO A 472 36.55 10.64 -21.08
N THR A 473 37.22 11.06 -20.02
CA THR A 473 37.76 12.43 -19.94
C THR A 473 38.94 12.58 -20.91
N THR A 474 39.08 13.75 -21.53
CA THR A 474 40.10 14.00 -22.56
C THR A 474 41.51 13.85 -22.00
N GLY A 475 42.08 12.65 -22.16
CA GLY A 475 43.40 12.28 -21.65
C GLY A 475 43.48 10.91 -20.96
N SER A 476 42.36 10.25 -20.63
CA SER A 476 42.41 8.89 -20.07
C SER A 476 42.79 7.87 -21.15
N VAL A 477 43.95 7.23 -20.99
CA VAL A 477 44.35 6.06 -21.79
C VAL A 477 44.01 4.82 -20.98
N SER A 478 42.81 4.27 -21.20
CA SER A 478 42.38 3.01 -20.60
C SER A 478 43.39 1.91 -20.93
N GLY A 479 44.04 1.34 -19.91
CA GLY A 479 45.00 0.24 -20.09
C GLY A 479 44.37 -1.00 -20.73
N PRO A 480 45.16 -1.89 -21.37
CA PRO A 480 44.63 -3.09 -22.01
C PRO A 480 43.96 -4.00 -20.97
N SER A 481 42.64 -4.18 -21.11
CA SER A 481 41.84 -5.08 -20.27
C SER A 481 42.42 -6.50 -20.31
N GLN A 482 42.85 -7.01 -19.15
CA GLN A 482 43.54 -8.30 -19.03
C GLN A 482 42.61 -9.45 -19.50
N GLU A 483 43.11 -10.34 -20.36
CA GLU A 483 42.28 -11.45 -20.88
C GLU A 483 42.01 -12.48 -19.79
N ILE A 484 40.82 -12.42 -19.19
CA ILE A 484 40.38 -13.35 -18.13
C ILE A 484 40.20 -14.74 -18.73
N GLN A 485 41.11 -15.66 -18.39
CA GLN A 485 41.00 -17.05 -18.79
C GLN A 485 39.92 -17.76 -17.95
N CYS A 486 38.83 -18.18 -18.61
CA CYS A 486 37.83 -19.08 -18.05
C CYS A 486 37.59 -20.22 -19.04
N THR A 487 37.71 -21.46 -18.55
CA THR A 487 37.51 -22.68 -19.35
C THR A 487 36.04 -23.02 -19.58
N ALA A 488 35.14 -22.54 -18.71
CA ALA A 488 33.71 -22.80 -18.77
C ALA A 488 32.92 -21.79 -19.64
N LEU A 489 33.58 -20.72 -20.10
CA LEU A 489 32.99 -19.69 -20.95
C LEU A 489 33.18 -20.05 -22.44
N ASP A 490 32.10 -20.01 -23.21
CA ASP A 490 32.19 -20.05 -24.67
C ASP A 490 32.75 -18.70 -25.19
N LYS A 491 34.04 -18.70 -25.53
CA LYS A 491 34.74 -17.52 -26.09
C LYS A 491 34.15 -17.06 -27.43
N LEU A 492 33.58 -17.94 -28.25
CA LEU A 492 33.00 -17.57 -29.55
C LEU A 492 31.68 -16.84 -29.33
N ALA A 493 30.77 -17.42 -28.53
CA ALA A 493 29.51 -16.78 -28.17
C ALA A 493 29.73 -15.43 -27.45
N TYR A 494 30.73 -15.35 -26.58
CA TYR A 494 31.11 -14.11 -25.91
C TYR A 494 31.60 -13.02 -26.87
N ASN A 495 32.44 -13.37 -27.86
CA ASN A 495 32.94 -12.44 -28.86
C ASN A 495 31.83 -11.99 -29.84
N GLU A 496 30.91 -12.87 -30.20
CA GLU A 496 29.73 -12.55 -31.02
C GLU A 496 28.78 -11.58 -30.27
N MET A 497 28.52 -11.83 -28.98
CA MET A 497 27.78 -10.92 -28.11
C MET A 497 28.43 -9.54 -28.09
N LYS A 498 29.75 -9.45 -27.84
CA LYS A 498 30.49 -8.18 -27.83
C LYS A 498 30.38 -7.46 -29.17
N LYS A 499 30.53 -8.16 -30.30
CA LYS A 499 30.41 -7.58 -31.64
C LYS A 499 29.02 -6.99 -31.87
N THR A 500 27.96 -7.71 -31.51
CA THR A 500 26.57 -7.29 -31.71
C THR A 500 26.26 -6.01 -30.93
N VAL A 501 26.68 -5.91 -29.67
CA VAL A 501 26.40 -4.72 -28.85
C VAL A 501 27.26 -3.51 -29.27
N ASN A 502 28.53 -3.73 -29.62
CA ASN A 502 29.38 -2.66 -30.16
C ASN A 502 28.81 -2.11 -31.48
N GLN A 503 28.29 -2.98 -32.34
CA GLN A 503 27.63 -2.58 -33.57
C GLN A 503 26.36 -1.76 -33.29
N ASP A 504 25.55 -2.15 -32.30
CA ASP A 504 24.36 -1.40 -31.91
C ASP A 504 24.68 0.03 -31.42
N ALA A 505 25.73 0.17 -30.60
CA ALA A 505 26.21 1.47 -30.15
C ALA A 505 26.68 2.36 -31.32
N VAL A 506 27.42 1.79 -32.28
CA VAL A 506 27.88 2.51 -33.49
C VAL A 506 26.71 2.87 -34.42
N GLU A 507 25.71 2.01 -34.56
CA GLU A 507 24.50 2.32 -35.34
C GLU A 507 23.60 3.36 -34.64
N THR A 508 23.77 3.58 -33.34
CA THR A 508 22.96 4.50 -32.53
C THR A 508 23.61 5.87 -32.36
N PHE A 509 24.95 5.94 -32.28
CA PHE A 509 25.72 7.17 -32.03
C PHE A 509 26.76 7.50 -33.11
N GLY A 510 26.88 6.70 -34.17
CA GLY A 510 27.90 6.85 -35.20
C GLY A 510 29.28 6.32 -34.76
N GLU A 511 30.34 6.73 -35.47
CA GLU A 511 31.71 6.26 -35.21
C GLU A 511 32.25 6.61 -33.80
N GLN A 512 31.62 7.56 -33.11
CA GLN A 512 31.95 7.93 -31.72
C GLN A 512 31.47 6.88 -30.70
N GLY A 513 30.52 6.01 -31.07
CA GLY A 513 29.94 4.99 -30.18
C GLY A 513 29.45 5.59 -28.85
N ILE A 514 29.80 4.96 -27.74
CA ILE A 514 29.37 5.41 -26.40
C ILE A 514 30.24 6.52 -25.78
N ALA A 515 31.27 7.02 -26.47
CA ALA A 515 32.23 7.96 -25.87
C ALA A 515 31.64 9.31 -25.44
N GLY A 516 30.39 9.62 -25.82
CA GLY A 516 29.68 10.85 -25.44
C GLY A 516 28.58 10.68 -24.40
N VAL A 517 28.29 9.47 -23.91
CA VAL A 517 27.11 9.15 -23.09
C VAL A 517 27.46 8.33 -21.84
N TRP A 518 26.69 8.52 -20.77
CA TRP A 518 26.77 7.64 -19.60
C TRP A 518 26.14 6.28 -19.94
N HIS A 519 26.85 5.21 -19.65
CA HIS A 519 26.46 3.87 -20.05
C HIS A 519 26.19 2.97 -18.83
N LEU A 520 25.00 2.38 -18.73
CA LEU A 520 24.70 1.34 -17.74
C LEU A 520 24.97 -0.06 -18.32
N ASP A 521 26.09 -0.66 -17.91
CA ASP A 521 26.47 -2.03 -18.26
C ASP A 521 25.60 -3.02 -17.48
N TYR A 522 25.91 -3.23 -16.20
CA TYR A 522 25.20 -4.20 -15.35
C TYR A 522 24.29 -3.52 -14.34
N ILE A 523 23.12 -4.12 -14.10
CA ILE A 523 22.38 -3.93 -12.83
C ILE A 523 21.87 -5.27 -12.30
N GLY A 524 22.19 -5.58 -11.05
CA GLY A 524 21.89 -6.86 -10.41
C GLY A 524 21.38 -6.67 -8.99
N VAL A 525 20.30 -7.37 -8.63
CA VAL A 525 19.75 -7.37 -7.27
C VAL A 525 19.59 -8.82 -6.81
N SER A 526 20.10 -9.12 -5.61
CA SER A 526 20.03 -10.45 -5.00
C SER A 526 18.59 -10.95 -5.00
N PRO A 527 18.28 -12.20 -5.43
CA PRO A 527 16.92 -12.69 -5.59
C PRO A 527 16.00 -12.48 -4.38
N GLY A 528 16.52 -12.66 -3.16
CA GLY A 528 15.76 -12.44 -1.92
C GLY A 528 15.43 -10.97 -1.60
N ASN A 529 16.08 -10.02 -2.29
CA ASN A 529 15.97 -8.57 -2.07
C ASN A 529 15.30 -7.82 -3.23
N GLN A 530 14.88 -8.53 -4.28
CA GLN A 530 14.14 -7.93 -5.39
C GLN A 530 12.80 -7.33 -4.93
N ARG A 531 12.24 -6.43 -5.75
CA ARG A 531 10.98 -5.69 -5.46
C ARG A 531 11.03 -4.78 -4.22
N ARG A 532 12.18 -4.62 -3.55
CA ARG A 532 12.42 -3.61 -2.48
C ARG A 532 12.72 -2.19 -2.99
N GLY A 533 12.85 -1.98 -4.30
CA GLY A 533 13.20 -0.69 -4.91
C GLY A 533 14.70 -0.48 -5.17
N ILE A 534 15.56 -1.42 -4.73
CA ILE A 534 17.03 -1.36 -4.86
C ILE A 534 17.49 -1.07 -6.29
N GLY A 535 16.94 -1.78 -7.29
CA GLY A 535 17.27 -1.53 -8.70
C GLY A 535 16.90 -0.13 -9.19
N LYS A 536 15.87 0.52 -8.60
CA LYS A 536 15.58 1.93 -8.89
C LYS A 536 16.60 2.85 -8.24
N MET A 537 17.06 2.56 -7.02
CA MET A 537 18.07 3.38 -6.32
C MET A 537 19.42 3.34 -7.04
N LEU A 538 19.86 2.15 -7.45
CA LEU A 538 21.09 1.95 -8.25
C LEU A 538 20.99 2.59 -9.64
N LEU A 539 19.81 2.53 -10.28
CA LEU A 539 19.56 3.24 -11.54
C LEU A 539 19.61 4.77 -11.34
N GLN A 540 18.95 5.28 -10.31
CA GLN A 540 18.87 6.71 -10.04
C GLN A 540 20.25 7.32 -9.79
N TRP A 541 21.13 6.62 -9.07
CA TRP A 541 22.51 7.07 -8.83
C TRP A 541 23.23 7.49 -10.11
N GLY A 542 23.21 6.67 -11.17
CA GLY A 542 23.89 7.02 -12.42
C GLY A 542 23.13 8.05 -13.26
N LEU A 543 21.79 8.10 -13.15
CA LEU A 543 21.00 9.17 -13.77
C LEU A 543 21.33 10.54 -13.16
N ASP A 544 21.53 10.61 -11.85
CA ASP A 544 21.86 11.84 -11.14
C ASP A 544 23.26 12.35 -11.55
N HIS A 545 24.24 11.46 -11.77
CA HIS A 545 25.57 11.80 -12.27
C HIS A 545 25.54 12.26 -13.73
N ALA A 546 24.85 11.53 -14.61
CA ALA A 546 24.69 11.92 -16.00
C ALA A 546 23.95 13.27 -16.14
N ALA A 547 22.94 13.53 -15.30
CA ALA A 547 22.24 14.80 -15.26
C ALA A 547 23.13 15.96 -14.78
N ALA A 548 24.00 15.73 -13.79
CA ALA A 548 24.97 16.73 -13.32
C ALA A 548 25.97 17.14 -14.41
N GLU A 549 26.34 16.22 -15.31
CA GLU A 549 27.21 16.50 -16.46
C GLU A 549 26.45 16.95 -17.73
N GLY A 550 25.11 16.96 -17.70
CA GLY A 550 24.27 17.27 -18.87
C GLY A 550 24.40 16.25 -20.01
N LYS A 551 24.66 14.97 -19.69
CA LYS A 551 24.89 13.88 -20.65
C LYS A 551 23.66 13.00 -20.84
N ASP A 552 23.55 12.41 -22.03
CA ASP A 552 22.57 11.36 -22.30
C ASP A 552 22.95 10.06 -21.56
N CYS A 553 21.96 9.23 -21.22
CA CYS A 553 22.17 7.88 -20.72
C CYS A 553 21.80 6.84 -21.79
N TYR A 554 22.63 5.81 -21.93
CA TYR A 554 22.45 4.69 -22.84
C TYR A 554 22.49 3.35 -22.09
N LEU A 555 21.66 2.40 -22.54
CA LEU A 555 21.70 1.01 -22.07
C LEU A 555 21.08 0.06 -23.09
N VAL A 556 21.48 -1.21 -23.01
CA VAL A 556 20.82 -2.31 -23.74
C VAL A 556 19.95 -3.09 -22.76
N ALA A 557 18.68 -2.72 -22.71
CA ALA A 557 17.67 -3.36 -21.89
C ALA A 557 17.33 -4.76 -22.37
N THR A 558 16.62 -5.46 -21.49
CA THR A 558 16.21 -6.85 -21.61
C THR A 558 14.70 -6.90 -21.42
N GLU A 559 13.99 -7.90 -21.94
CA GLU A 559 12.53 -7.92 -21.85
C GLU A 559 12.02 -7.80 -20.40
N ALA A 560 12.70 -8.46 -19.45
CA ALA A 560 12.38 -8.39 -18.03
C ALA A 560 12.81 -7.07 -17.35
N GLY A 561 13.93 -6.45 -17.79
CA GLY A 561 14.43 -5.19 -17.23
C GLY A 561 13.77 -3.94 -17.80
N ARG A 562 13.29 -3.98 -19.04
CA ARG A 562 12.68 -2.86 -19.78
C ARG A 562 11.62 -2.07 -19.00
N PRO A 563 10.71 -2.68 -18.22
CA PRO A 563 9.74 -1.92 -17.42
C PRO A 563 10.36 -0.99 -16.37
N LEU A 564 11.56 -1.29 -15.84
CA LEU A 564 12.28 -0.42 -14.91
C LEU A 564 12.77 0.85 -15.62
N TYR A 565 13.35 0.69 -16.81
CA TYR A 565 13.93 1.79 -17.59
C TYR A 565 12.85 2.67 -18.23
N VAL A 566 11.77 2.08 -18.77
CA VAL A 566 10.61 2.84 -19.26
C VAL A 566 9.99 3.67 -18.12
N ALA A 567 9.90 3.12 -16.90
CA ALA A 567 9.42 3.87 -15.73
C ALA A 567 10.40 4.95 -15.23
N ALA A 568 11.64 4.96 -15.71
CA ALA A 568 12.64 5.99 -15.48
C ALA A 568 12.77 6.99 -16.67
N GLY A 569 11.93 6.87 -17.70
CA GLY A 569 11.88 7.80 -18.84
C GLY A 569 12.68 7.38 -20.08
N PHE A 570 13.40 6.25 -20.05
CA PHE A 570 14.11 5.74 -21.22
C PHE A 570 13.14 5.37 -22.35
N LYS A 571 13.53 5.69 -23.58
CA LYS A 571 12.78 5.38 -24.81
C LYS A 571 13.48 4.27 -25.58
N ASP A 572 12.72 3.31 -26.07
CA ASP A 572 13.23 2.26 -26.97
C ASP A 572 13.65 2.89 -28.31
N THR A 573 14.87 2.61 -28.77
CA THR A 573 15.36 3.02 -30.09
C THR A 573 15.21 1.89 -31.10
N ARG A 574 15.52 0.64 -30.72
CA ARG A 574 15.54 -0.53 -31.60
C ARG A 574 15.59 -1.85 -30.81
N VAL A 575 15.29 -2.96 -31.49
CA VAL A 575 15.41 -4.32 -30.95
C VAL A 575 16.70 -4.96 -31.47
N VAL A 576 17.51 -5.50 -30.56
CA VAL A 576 18.82 -6.10 -30.82
C VAL A 576 18.77 -7.60 -30.54
N SER A 577 19.22 -8.43 -31.49
CA SER A 577 19.22 -9.89 -31.30
C SER A 577 20.59 -10.37 -30.83
N ILE A 578 20.85 -10.32 -29.52
CA ILE A 578 22.11 -10.78 -28.92
C ILE A 578 22.07 -12.29 -28.79
N LEU A 579 22.93 -13.01 -29.53
CA LEU A 579 22.95 -14.48 -29.57
C LEU A 579 21.54 -15.07 -29.79
N GLY A 580 20.73 -14.48 -30.67
CA GLY A 580 19.35 -14.93 -30.92
C GLY A 580 18.37 -14.72 -29.76
N ILE A 581 18.64 -13.80 -28.83
CA ILE A 581 17.76 -13.39 -27.73
C ILE A 581 17.40 -11.91 -27.91
N PRO A 582 16.11 -11.52 -27.89
CA PRO A 582 15.70 -10.14 -28.06
C PRO A 582 16.10 -9.26 -26.86
N HIS A 583 16.75 -8.16 -27.17
CA HIS A 583 17.15 -7.08 -26.28
C HIS A 583 16.64 -5.75 -26.86
N TYR A 584 16.58 -4.71 -26.05
CA TYR A 584 16.02 -3.41 -26.41
C TYR A 584 17.06 -2.34 -26.18
N SER A 585 17.56 -1.73 -27.24
CA SER A 585 18.43 -0.55 -27.15
C SER A 585 17.59 0.62 -26.65
N MET A 586 18.05 1.35 -25.63
CA MET A 586 17.29 2.42 -25.01
C MET A 586 18.15 3.64 -24.68
N ILE A 587 17.57 4.83 -24.84
CA ILE A 587 18.21 6.12 -24.51
C ILE A 587 17.31 6.97 -23.61
N LEU A 588 17.92 7.65 -22.65
CA LEU A 588 17.38 8.84 -21.99
C LEU A 588 18.20 10.05 -22.46
N ARG A 589 17.53 11.08 -23.00
CA ARG A 589 18.20 12.29 -23.48
C ARG A 589 18.26 13.35 -22.37
N ALA A 590 19.38 14.05 -22.25
CA ALA A 590 19.53 15.18 -21.33
C ALA A 590 18.46 16.25 -21.61
N GLY A 591 17.85 16.79 -20.55
CA GLY A 591 16.79 17.80 -20.64
C GLY A 591 15.39 17.28 -21.00
N SER A 592 15.13 15.97 -20.91
CA SER A 592 13.79 15.37 -21.14
C SER A 592 13.02 14.96 -19.88
N SER A 593 13.52 15.35 -18.70
CA SER A 593 12.99 15.06 -17.36
C SER A 593 12.23 16.23 -16.75
#